data_AF-A0A0A6PMF0-F1
#
_entry.id   AF-A0A0A6PMF0-F1
#
_cell.length_a   1.000
_cell.length_b   1.000
_cell.length_c   1.000
_cell.angle_alpha   90.00
_cell.angle_beta   90.00
_cell.angle_gamma   90.00
#
_symmetry.space_group_name_H-M   'P 1'
#
loop_
_entity.id
_entity.type
_entity.pdbx_description
1 polymer ?
#
loop_
_entity_poly.entity_id
_entity_poly.type
_entity_poly.pdbx_seq_one_letter_code
_entity_poly.pdbx_strand_id
1 'polypeptide(L)'
;MKQMTVTIASVPDRDNLVAELWCENELWGELSQEQGELKLEIYPTANGQAWNLRYEEVIDVIQEAKDKLLERDKQSASRHTPPDAAVPSKYVVPYPKHIHTAQ
;
A
#
# COMPACT_ATOMS: atom_id res chain seq x y z
N MET A 1 24.42 19.34 3.25
CA MET A 1 23.07 19.05 2.71
C MET A 1 22.59 17.81 3.43
N LYS A 2 21.35 17.78 3.90
CA LYS A 2 20.79 16.56 4.51
C LYS A 2 20.13 15.76 3.41
N GLN A 3 20.45 14.48 3.28
CA GLN A 3 19.89 13.58 2.27
C GLN A 3 18.51 13.11 2.71
N MET A 4 17.51 13.28 1.83
CA MET A 4 16.17 12.75 2.04
C MET A 4 15.93 11.49 1.20
N THR A 5 15.23 10.50 1.75
CA THR A 5 14.93 9.23 1.06
C THR A 5 13.52 8.72 1.37
N VAL A 6 13.02 7.84 0.51
CA VAL A 6 11.69 7.22 0.64
C VAL A 6 11.80 5.70 0.74
N THR A 7 11.16 5.13 1.75
CA THR A 7 11.02 3.68 1.95
C THR A 7 9.55 3.28 1.99
N ILE A 8 9.15 2.25 1.23
CA ILE A 8 7.80 1.68 1.32
C ILE A 8 7.80 0.56 2.35
N ALA A 9 6.97 0.70 3.39
CA ALA A 9 6.89 -0.23 4.51
C ALA A 9 5.46 -0.75 4.70
N SER A 10 5.35 -1.98 5.21
CA SER A 10 4.12 -2.53 5.79
C SER A 10 4.29 -2.44 7.30
N VAL A 11 3.44 -1.66 7.96
CA VAL A 11 3.48 -1.53 9.43
C VAL A 11 2.50 -2.52 10.06
N PRO A 12 2.82 -3.14 11.22
CA PRO A 12 1.97 -4.18 11.80
C PRO A 12 0.57 -3.71 12.18
N ASP A 13 0.43 -2.41 12.49
CA ASP A 13 -0.79 -1.81 13.02
C ASP A 13 -1.69 -1.20 11.94
N ARG A 14 -1.32 -1.28 10.65
CA ARG A 14 -2.14 -0.80 9.53
C ARG A 14 -2.23 -1.87 8.43
N ASP A 15 -3.42 -2.05 7.88
CA ASP A 15 -3.65 -2.97 6.74
C ASP A 15 -3.03 -2.46 5.43
N ASN A 16 -2.78 -1.15 5.33
CA ASN A 16 -2.25 -0.49 4.14
C ASN A 16 -0.75 -0.21 4.26
N LEU A 17 -0.06 -0.19 3.12
CA LEU A 17 1.33 0.27 3.04
C LEU A 17 1.46 1.74 3.42
N VAL A 18 2.63 2.11 3.92
CA VAL A 18 3.04 3.49 4.16
C VAL A 18 4.33 3.78 3.41
N ALA A 19 4.53 5.04 3.03
CA ALA A 19 5.80 5.55 2.55
C ALA A 19 6.46 6.36 3.66
N GLU A 20 7.52 5.83 4.24
CA GLU A 20 8.34 6.51 5.23
C GLU A 20 9.25 7.51 4.52
N LEU A 21 9.28 8.73 5.04
CA LEU A 21 10.11 9.84 4.58
C LEU A 21 11.25 10.01 5.57
N TRP A 22 12.46 9.70 5.15
CA TRP A 22 13.66 9.72 5.98
C TRP A 22 14.51 10.93 5.65
N CYS A 23 15.07 11.57 6.68
CA CYS A 23 16.12 12.56 6.54
C CYS A 23 17.36 12.06 7.28
N GLU A 24 18.42 11.72 6.54
CA GLU A 24 19.56 10.96 7.07
C GLU A 24 19.07 9.66 7.74
N ASN A 25 19.21 9.55 9.07
CA ASN A 25 18.80 8.39 9.85
C ASN A 25 17.58 8.68 10.76
N GLU A 26 16.91 9.81 10.56
CA GLU A 26 15.75 10.21 11.35
C GLU A 26 14.48 10.16 10.49
N LEU A 27 13.42 9.56 11.04
CA LEU A 27 12.11 9.56 10.40
C LEU A 27 11.55 10.98 10.47
N TRP A 28 11.36 11.59 9.30
CA TRP A 28 10.83 12.94 9.17
C TRP A 28 9.30 12.92 9.06
N GLY A 29 8.73 11.91 8.40
CA GLY A 29 7.29 11.77 8.26
C GLY A 29 6.88 10.49 7.58
N GLU A 30 5.57 10.33 7.42
CA GLU A 30 4.95 9.20 6.75
C GLU A 30 3.86 9.71 5.81
N LEU A 31 3.82 9.14 4.62
CA LEU A 31 2.71 9.28 3.70
C LEU A 31 1.92 7.97 3.68
N SER A 32 0.63 8.04 3.94
CA SER A 32 -0.28 6.90 3.91
C SER A 32 -1.48 7.19 3.00
N GLN A 33 -2.14 6.12 2.54
CA GLN A 33 -3.42 6.23 1.84
C GLN A 33 -4.51 5.53 2.64
N GLU A 34 -5.54 6.28 2.99
CA GLU A 34 -6.70 5.78 3.72
C GLU A 34 -7.97 6.22 2.99
N GLN A 35 -8.80 5.26 2.60
CA GLN A 35 -10.08 5.53 1.92
C GLN A 35 -9.96 6.40 0.64
N GLY A 36 -8.84 6.27 -0.07
CA GLY A 36 -8.55 7.03 -1.29
C GLY A 36 -7.92 8.40 -1.06
N GLU A 37 -7.80 8.85 0.19
CA GLU A 37 -7.15 10.10 0.55
C GLU A 37 -5.69 9.87 0.96
N LEU A 38 -4.80 10.76 0.52
CA LEU A 38 -3.41 10.77 0.97
C LEU A 38 -3.29 11.61 2.23
N LYS A 39 -2.68 11.03 3.28
CA LYS A 39 -2.39 11.71 4.54
C LYS A 39 -0.89 11.77 4.76
N LEU A 40 -0.40 12.98 5.00
CA LEU A 40 1.00 13.25 5.36
C LEU A 40 1.07 13.55 6.86
N GLU A 41 1.78 12.71 7.59
CA GLU A 41 2.15 12.91 8.99
C GLU A 41 3.61 13.37 9.04
N ILE A 42 3.90 14.45 9.78
CA ILE A 42 5.26 14.99 9.94
C ILE A 42 5.60 14.96 11.42
N TYR A 43 6.73 14.33 11.74
CA TYR A 43 7.20 14.17 13.11
C TYR A 43 8.23 15.25 13.44
N PRO A 44 8.35 15.71 14.70
CA PRO A 44 9.46 16.56 15.12
C PRO A 44 10.79 15.79 15.05
N THR A 45 11.92 16.50 14.98
CA THR A 45 13.24 15.86 15.13
C THR A 45 13.36 15.20 16.50
N ALA A 46 14.28 14.24 16.66
CA ALA A 46 14.45 13.52 17.93
C ALA A 46 14.82 14.45 19.11
N ASN A 47 15.45 15.59 18.83
CA ASN A 47 15.80 16.60 19.82
C ASN A 47 14.72 17.68 20.04
N GLY A 48 13.55 17.55 19.42
CA GLY A 48 12.41 18.47 19.57
C GLY A 48 12.59 19.82 18.86
N GLN A 49 13.60 19.96 18.00
CA GLN A 49 13.81 21.16 17.20
C GLN A 49 12.99 21.14 15.91
N ALA A 50 12.88 22.29 15.26
CA ALA A 50 12.30 22.37 13.94
C ALA A 50 13.24 21.75 12.90
N TRP A 51 12.65 21.13 11.88
CA TRP A 51 13.38 20.70 10.69
C TRP A 51 13.95 21.91 9.94
N ASN A 52 15.22 21.82 9.57
CA ASN A 52 15.85 22.74 8.63
C ASN A 52 16.22 21.92 7.39
N LEU A 53 15.33 21.96 6.41
CA LEU A 53 15.41 21.19 5.16
C LEU A 53 15.25 22.15 3.99
N ARG A 54 15.78 21.77 2.82
CA ARG A 54 15.58 22.56 1.61
C ARG A 54 14.19 22.33 1.07
N TYR A 55 13.56 23.42 0.63
CA TYR A 55 12.21 23.40 0.11
C TYR A 55 12.08 22.46 -1.10
N GLU A 56 13.00 22.55 -2.06
CA GLU A 56 12.94 21.76 -3.29
C GLU A 56 13.04 20.26 -2.99
N GLU A 57 13.95 19.89 -2.09
CA GLU A 57 14.16 18.50 -1.70
C GLU A 57 12.96 17.90 -0.95
N VAL A 58 12.27 18.73 -0.15
CA VAL A 58 11.02 18.37 0.53
C VAL A 58 9.90 18.10 -0.48
N ILE A 59 9.76 18.92 -1.51
CA ILE A 59 8.74 18.72 -2.54
C ILE A 59 9.04 17.45 -3.34
N ASP A 60 10.29 17.27 -3.76
CA ASP A 60 10.71 16.12 -4.57
C ASP A 60 10.48 14.81 -3.82
N VAL A 61 10.86 14.73 -2.54
CA VAL A 61 10.73 13.50 -1.75
C VAL A 61 9.26 13.16 -1.45
N ILE A 62 8.40 14.15 -1.20
CA ILE A 62 6.96 13.92 -1.00
C ILE A 62 6.33 13.41 -2.29
N GLN A 63 6.71 13.99 -3.43
CA GLN A 63 6.20 13.57 -4.73
C GLN A 63 6.66 12.14 -5.08
N GLU A 64 7.93 11.82 -4.84
CA GLU A 64 8.47 10.46 -5.00
C GLU A 64 7.73 9.44 -4.12
N ALA A 65 7.44 9.80 -2.87
CA ALA A 65 6.70 8.94 -1.94
C ALA A 65 5.28 8.65 -2.41
N LYS A 66 4.57 9.68 -2.88
CA LYS A 66 3.25 9.52 -3.47
C LYS A 66 3.27 8.55 -4.64
N ASP A 67 4.20 8.74 -5.58
CA ASP A 67 4.26 7.92 -6.80
C ASP A 67 4.57 6.46 -6.46
N LYS A 68 5.57 6.22 -5.60
CA LYS A 68 5.93 4.88 -5.13
C LYS A 68 4.79 4.19 -4.37
N LEU A 69 4.08 4.92 -3.50
CA LEU A 69 3.00 4.36 -2.69
C LEU A 69 1.82 3.93 -3.58
N LEU A 70 1.39 4.80 -4.50
CA LEU A 70 0.26 4.53 -5.38
C LEU A 70 0.57 3.46 -6.45
N GLU A 71 1.82 3.32 -6.89
CA GLU A 71 2.25 2.22 -7.75
C GLU A 71 2.16 0.87 -7.05
N ARG A 72 2.57 0.81 -5.77
CA ARG A 72 2.54 -0.42 -4.98
C ARG A 72 1.12 -0.84 -4.60
N ASP A 73 0.26 0.11 -4.29
CA ASP A 73 -1.14 -0.17 -3.91
C ASP A 73 -1.97 -0.77 -5.06
N LYS A 74 -1.73 -0.32 -6.29
CA LYS A 74 -2.36 -0.94 -7.49
C LYS A 74 -1.96 -2.41 -7.66
N GLN A 75 -0.75 -2.78 -7.24
CA GLN A 75 -0.25 -4.15 -7.35
C GLN A 75 -0.82 -5.07 -6.26
N SER A 76 -1.10 -4.56 -5.05
CA SER A 76 -1.83 -5.31 -4.00
C SER A 76 -3.28 -5.55 -4.38
N ALA A 77 -3.97 -4.56 -4.96
CA ALA A 77 -5.35 -4.69 -5.43
C ALA A 77 -5.50 -5.72 -6.57
N SER A 78 -4.54 -5.79 -7.50
CA SER A 78 -4.56 -6.76 -8.61
C SER A 78 -4.30 -8.21 -8.19
N ARG A 79 -3.76 -8.47 -6.99
CA ARG A 79 -3.53 -9.83 -6.47
C ARG A 79 -4.73 -10.39 -5.70
N HIS A 80 -5.76 -9.59 -5.45
CA HIS A 80 -6.91 -9.94 -4.63
C HIS A 80 -8.18 -10.27 -5.45
N THR A 81 -8.04 -10.89 -6.63
CA THR A 81 -9.17 -11.56 -7.28
C THR A 81 -9.44 -12.88 -6.54
N PRO A 82 -10.63 -13.08 -5.92
CA PRO A 82 -10.97 -14.37 -5.37
C PRO A 82 -10.98 -15.42 -6.49
N PRO A 83 -10.45 -16.64 -6.26
CA PRO A 83 -10.38 -17.68 -7.29
C PRO A 83 -11.75 -18.21 -7.77
N ASP A 84 -12.87 -17.67 -7.29
CA ASP A 84 -14.21 -18.22 -7.54
C ASP A 84 -15.14 -17.35 -8.38
N ALA A 85 -14.67 -16.21 -8.90
CA ALA A 85 -15.49 -15.32 -9.72
C ALA A 85 -15.30 -15.52 -11.23
N ALA A 86 -15.27 -16.77 -11.72
CA ALA A 86 -15.49 -17.09 -13.14
C ALA A 86 -15.67 -18.59 -13.40
N VAL A 87 -16.87 -19.13 -13.16
CA VAL A 87 -17.32 -20.29 -13.94
C VAL A 87 -18.21 -19.77 -15.07
N PRO A 88 -17.74 -19.71 -16.33
CA PRO A 88 -18.61 -19.37 -17.44
C PRO A 88 -19.65 -20.49 -17.65
N SER A 89 -20.92 -20.11 -17.55
CA SER A 89 -22.11 -20.92 -17.86
C SER A 89 -22.11 -21.37 -19.33
N LYS A 90 -21.35 -22.41 -19.67
CA LYS A 90 -21.44 -23.07 -20.99
C LYS A 90 -21.26 -24.59 -20.99
N TYR A 91 -21.18 -25.23 -19.83
CA TYR A 91 -21.21 -26.68 -19.71
C TYR A 91 -22.27 -27.12 -18.70
N VAL A 92 -23.54 -27.02 -19.08
CA VAL A 92 -24.60 -27.83 -18.45
C VAL A 92 -24.54 -29.20 -19.12
N VAL A 93 -23.83 -30.14 -18.50
CA VAL A 93 -24.01 -31.56 -18.81
C VAL A 93 -25.22 -32.08 -18.02
N PRO A 94 -26.19 -32.75 -18.66
CA PRO A 94 -27.33 -33.31 -17.94
C PRO A 94 -26.86 -34.47 -17.07
N TYR A 95 -27.12 -34.40 -15.76
CA TYR A 95 -26.93 -35.54 -14.85
C TYR A 95 -27.72 -36.76 -15.36
N PRO A 96 -27.11 -37.95 -15.49
CA PRO A 96 -27.86 -39.16 -15.73
C PRO A 96 -28.68 -39.51 -14.47
N LYS A 97 -29.95 -39.83 -14.71
CA LYS A 97 -30.92 -40.27 -13.70
C LYS A 97 -30.53 -41.63 -13.11
N HIS A 98 -30.57 -41.69 -11.77
CA HIS A 98 -30.74 -42.84 -10.86
C HIS A 98 -29.99 -44.15 -11.14
N ILE A 99 -29.20 -44.62 -10.16
CA ILE A 99 -29.33 -46.01 -9.67
C ILE A 99 -29.21 -46.01 -8.13
N HIS A 100 -30.31 -46.44 -7.49
CA HIS A 100 -30.37 -46.91 -6.11
C HIS A 100 -29.68 -48.26 -5.99
N THR A 101 -28.90 -48.47 -4.92
CA THR A 101 -28.81 -49.69 -4.08
C THR A 101 -27.60 -49.54 -3.15
N ALA A 102 -27.51 -50.10 -1.95
CA ALA A 102 -28.41 -50.43 -0.86
C ALA A 102 -27.46 -50.85 0.30
N GLN A 103 -27.82 -50.44 1.52
CA GLN A 103 -27.39 -50.91 2.85
C GLN A 103 -25.89 -51.10 3.15
#